data_AF-A0A0K9XED7-F1
#
_entry.id   AF-A0A0K9XED7-F1
#
_cell.length_a   1.000
_cell.length_b   1.000
_cell.length_c   1.000
_cell.angle_alpha   90.00
_cell.angle_beta   90.00
_cell.angle_gamma   90.00
#
_symmetry.space_group_name_H-M   'P 1'
#
loop_
_entity.id
_entity.type
_entity.pdbx_description
1 polymer ?
#
loop_
_entity_poly.entity_id
_entity_poly.type
_entity_poly.pdbx_seq_one_letter_code
_entity_poly.pdbx_strand_id
1 'polypeptide(L)'
;MSSTASKRTLYRLTHVKATPESMLEALDVDALDTLDAVVRDVSDHMGVPALAVSFAVAKEEAAWGKDILRLTDESDLLQSEQRTGALLMLAVDGAVYAIGFDQGYRLLPTQLKDARFGLSFGIRAINPRQVRDFTASVLGQARIDSSLVPAGASVPALGLRDHGRIIRHLGGYLDEVDLTAGRGTRNGAMTAEGGIGLRIKLGTTPTTLVKDILAIAAICEHAPPHPDLAFVEHITPVKAPSLIDALDAELDATLGRPADGRIVSAVPFSQSADLSRSTACTIKIGSCPPHLQDDFSLDYVLERARVIKAGARVEALRQGTVELFRDTLAARTALAPRTASLEALSKESAMKWIGATFSLNSRTFCLLDDEWYELGADYLRNVNETVSTLFPDAPSVDLPRWPLVEKLNKKGIRVIRPADEGDYNKLAAQDRRGWVCLDKKNVHNPFRASNSVEICDLLTEDDTLVLVKAAHSSSPLSHLFSQARVSVELLFENAAVRAEFARSVHVNSDPARSIPEDFTPRHVVFAILLKDGAKLTPDSLFPFSAITLAQTAKALAARGVTVEVIGVESESAQSAMRDEAA
;
A
#
# COMPACT_ATOMS: atom_id res chain seq x y z
N MET A 1 -28.72 31.52 -13.61
CA MET A 1 -29.19 30.22 -14.13
C MET A 1 -28.63 29.14 -13.22
N SER A 2 -29.48 28.44 -12.46
CA SER A 2 -29.03 27.33 -11.61
C SER A 2 -28.49 26.21 -12.50
N SER A 3 -27.31 25.67 -12.19
CA SER A 3 -26.75 24.53 -12.90
C SER A 3 -27.68 23.32 -12.72
N THR A 4 -28.11 22.71 -13.83
CA THR A 4 -29.00 21.52 -13.83
C THR A 4 -28.31 20.26 -13.32
N ALA A 5 -26.99 20.29 -13.16
CA ALA A 5 -26.19 19.23 -12.59
C ALA A 5 -25.08 19.78 -11.68
N SER A 6 -24.66 19.01 -10.69
CA SER A 6 -23.57 19.37 -9.76
C SER A 6 -22.66 18.18 -9.49
N LYS A 7 -21.35 18.42 -9.29
CA LYS A 7 -20.39 17.35 -9.01
C LYS A 7 -20.56 16.88 -7.56
N ARG A 8 -20.88 15.61 -7.37
CA ARG A 8 -21.14 14.98 -6.07
C ARG A 8 -20.53 13.58 -6.03
N THR A 9 -20.33 13.04 -4.83
CA THR A 9 -19.92 11.65 -4.65
C THR A 9 -21.13 10.80 -4.31
N LEU A 10 -21.41 9.81 -5.16
CA LEU A 10 -22.44 8.81 -4.99
C LEU A 10 -21.81 7.55 -4.39
N TYR A 11 -22.39 7.06 -3.31
CA TYR A 11 -22.03 5.77 -2.71
C TYR A 11 -23.14 4.77 -2.96
N ARG A 12 -22.78 3.51 -3.22
CA ARG A 12 -23.71 2.37 -3.18
C ARG A 12 -23.52 1.66 -1.84
N LEU A 13 -24.62 1.37 -1.17
CA LEU A 13 -24.60 0.66 0.10
C LEU A 13 -24.95 -0.81 -0.10
N THR A 14 -24.29 -1.66 0.66
CA THR A 14 -24.51 -3.11 0.69
C THR A 14 -25.22 -3.48 2.00
N HIS A 15 -25.97 -4.58 1.99
CA HIS A 15 -26.64 -5.12 3.19
C HIS A 15 -27.69 -4.19 3.84
N VAL A 16 -28.13 -3.13 3.14
CA VAL A 16 -29.23 -2.24 3.57
C VAL A 16 -30.47 -2.51 2.71
N LYS A 17 -31.64 -2.69 3.33
CA LYS A 17 -32.88 -2.90 2.59
C LYS A 17 -33.39 -1.57 2.02
N ALA A 18 -34.10 -1.65 0.90
CA ALA A 18 -34.65 -0.50 0.18
C ALA A 18 -35.87 0.16 0.86
N THR A 19 -35.82 0.40 2.17
CA THR A 19 -36.87 1.10 2.94
C THR A 19 -36.27 2.20 3.82
N PRO A 20 -36.99 3.31 4.08
CA PRO A 20 -36.46 4.41 4.89
C PRO A 20 -36.09 3.98 6.32
N GLU A 21 -36.83 3.03 6.90
CA GLU A 21 -36.56 2.49 8.24
C GLU A 21 -35.22 1.75 8.26
N SER A 22 -34.97 0.88 7.27
CA SER A 22 -33.69 0.16 7.18
C SER A 22 -32.53 1.09 6.88
N MET A 23 -32.76 2.19 6.15
CA MET A 23 -31.74 3.23 5.94
C MET A 23 -31.37 3.94 7.24
N LEU A 24 -32.35 4.19 8.12
CA LEU A 24 -32.10 4.81 9.43
C LEU A 24 -31.39 3.83 10.37
N GLU A 25 -31.82 2.56 10.42
CA GLU A 25 -31.17 1.50 11.22
C GLU A 25 -29.71 1.26 10.81
N ALA A 26 -29.35 1.58 9.57
CA ALA A 26 -27.99 1.46 9.06
C ALA A 26 -27.05 2.58 9.55
N LEU A 27 -27.57 3.65 10.16
CA LEU A 27 -26.78 4.75 10.71
C LEU A 27 -26.52 4.54 12.20
N ASP A 28 -25.44 5.15 12.71
CA ASP A 28 -25.12 5.14 14.13
C ASP A 28 -26.04 6.12 14.89
N VAL A 29 -27.04 5.57 15.59
CA VAL A 29 -28.07 6.35 16.30
C VAL A 29 -27.45 7.21 17.42
N ASP A 30 -26.48 6.68 18.16
CA ASP A 30 -25.81 7.41 19.24
C ASP A 30 -25.03 8.61 18.68
N ALA A 31 -24.41 8.43 17.51
CA ALA A 31 -23.74 9.52 16.81
C ALA A 31 -24.73 10.58 16.29
N LEU A 32 -25.91 10.18 15.79
CA LEU A 32 -26.95 11.10 15.36
C LEU A 32 -27.49 11.95 16.52
N ASP A 33 -27.74 11.32 17.67
CA ASP A 33 -28.20 12.01 18.89
C ASP A 33 -27.14 12.99 19.39
N THR A 34 -25.87 12.59 19.38
CA THR A 34 -24.74 13.47 19.78
C THR A 34 -24.62 14.70 18.88
N LEU A 35 -25.00 14.58 17.61
CA LEU A 35 -24.95 15.67 16.63
C LEU A 35 -26.23 16.51 16.57
N ASP A 36 -27.25 16.17 17.38
CA ASP A 36 -28.61 16.75 17.30
C ASP A 36 -29.14 16.73 15.85
N ALA A 37 -28.97 15.57 15.19
CA ALA A 37 -29.26 15.44 13.78
C ALA A 37 -30.78 15.40 13.50
N VAL A 38 -31.22 16.18 12.53
CA VAL A 38 -32.60 16.18 12.05
C VAL A 38 -32.75 15.14 10.95
N VAL A 39 -33.58 14.13 11.20
CA VAL A 39 -33.94 13.08 10.25
C VAL A 39 -35.31 13.35 9.64
N ARG A 40 -35.45 13.21 8.31
CA ARG A 40 -36.71 13.38 7.58
C ARG A 40 -36.87 12.30 6.52
N ASP A 41 -38.03 11.66 6.49
CA ASP A 41 -38.46 10.89 5.33
C ASP A 41 -38.84 11.88 4.20
N VAL A 42 -38.21 11.73 3.05
CA VAL A 42 -38.42 12.58 1.86
C VAL A 42 -38.91 11.77 0.67
N SER A 43 -39.44 10.57 0.91
CA SER A 43 -39.85 9.63 -0.14
C SER A 43 -40.89 10.21 -1.08
N ASP A 44 -41.89 10.92 -0.56
CA ASP A 44 -42.95 11.54 -1.36
C ASP A 44 -42.40 12.57 -2.36
N HIS A 45 -41.40 13.36 -1.96
CA HIS A 45 -40.78 14.36 -2.83
C HIS A 45 -39.84 13.71 -3.86
N MET A 46 -39.16 12.64 -3.47
CA MET A 46 -38.21 11.94 -4.33
C MET A 46 -38.88 10.99 -5.32
N GLY A 47 -40.10 10.54 -5.03
CA GLY A 47 -40.82 9.53 -5.81
C GLY A 47 -40.25 8.11 -5.65
N VAL A 48 -39.34 7.93 -4.69
CA VAL A 48 -38.67 6.67 -4.33
C VAL A 48 -38.42 6.67 -2.82
N PRO A 49 -38.28 5.50 -2.15
CA PRO A 49 -37.92 5.46 -0.73
C PRO A 49 -36.63 6.25 -0.47
N ALA A 50 -36.70 7.28 0.37
CA ALA A 50 -35.59 8.19 0.60
C ALA A 50 -35.60 8.82 2.00
N LEU A 51 -34.41 8.95 2.57
CA LEU A 51 -34.16 9.50 3.90
C LEU A 51 -33.15 10.65 3.80
N ALA A 52 -33.48 11.79 4.40
CA ALA A 52 -32.58 12.93 4.52
C ALA A 52 -32.18 13.16 5.98
N VAL A 53 -30.90 13.36 6.24
CA VAL A 53 -30.34 13.65 7.56
C VAL A 53 -29.53 14.93 7.47
N SER A 54 -29.65 15.84 8.42
CA SER A 54 -28.84 17.05 8.49
C SER A 54 -28.47 17.41 9.93
N PHE A 55 -27.27 17.93 10.13
CA PHE A 55 -26.79 18.39 11.44
C PHE A 55 -25.99 19.69 11.30
N ALA A 56 -25.91 20.43 12.40
CA ALA A 56 -25.07 21.62 12.54
C ALA A 56 -24.54 21.69 13.97
N VAL A 57 -23.23 21.57 14.14
CA VAL A 57 -22.56 21.60 15.45
C VAL A 57 -21.71 22.84 15.56
N ALA A 58 -22.03 23.66 16.56
CA ALA A 58 -21.25 24.83 16.95
C ALA A 58 -20.03 24.42 17.76
N LYS A 59 -18.85 24.90 17.37
CA LYS A 59 -17.65 24.88 18.21
C LYS A 59 -17.28 26.31 18.56
N GLU A 60 -17.17 26.59 19.85
CA GLU A 60 -16.89 27.95 20.37
C GLU A 60 -15.58 28.53 19.82
N GLU A 61 -14.57 27.68 19.60
CA GLU A 61 -13.27 28.07 19.05
C GLU A 61 -12.84 27.17 17.89
N ALA A 62 -12.43 27.79 16.78
CA ALA A 62 -11.82 27.12 15.65
C ALA A 62 -10.56 26.34 16.06
N ALA A 63 -10.29 25.21 15.40
CA ALA A 63 -9.16 24.34 15.75
C ALA A 63 -7.79 25.04 15.76
N TRP A 64 -7.58 26.08 14.93
CA TRP A 64 -6.35 26.87 14.86
C TRP A 64 -6.28 28.01 15.88
N GLY A 65 -7.35 28.28 16.64
CA GLY A 65 -7.45 29.45 17.53
C GLY A 65 -6.34 29.52 18.57
N LYS A 66 -6.01 28.39 19.20
CA LYS A 66 -4.91 28.31 20.19
C LYS A 66 -3.54 28.57 19.59
N ASP A 67 -3.31 28.16 18.34
CA ASP A 67 -2.03 28.35 17.67
C ASP A 67 -1.82 29.82 17.28
N ILE A 68 -2.86 30.48 16.75
CA ILE A 68 -2.73 31.90 16.40
C ILE A 68 -2.62 32.78 17.64
N LEU A 69 -3.33 32.45 18.71
CA LEU A 69 -3.23 33.17 19.97
C LEU A 69 -1.82 33.07 20.54
N ARG A 70 -1.17 31.91 20.47
CA ARG A 70 0.24 31.75 20.89
C ARG A 70 1.22 32.58 20.06
N LEU A 71 0.93 32.80 18.79
CA LEU A 71 1.81 33.52 17.87
C LEU A 71 1.62 35.04 17.92
N THR A 72 0.41 35.49 18.22
CA THR A 72 0.02 36.91 18.10
C THR A 72 -0.31 37.55 19.43
N ASP A 73 -0.67 36.76 20.44
CA ASP A 73 -1.24 37.21 21.73
C ASP A 73 -2.54 38.03 21.56
N GLU A 74 -3.16 37.98 20.38
CA GLU A 74 -4.38 38.72 20.04
C GLU A 74 -5.62 37.81 20.12
N SER A 75 -6.40 37.94 21.20
CA SER A 75 -7.64 37.17 21.38
C SER A 75 -8.73 37.49 20.37
N ASP A 76 -8.67 38.67 19.75
CA ASP A 76 -9.67 39.14 18.78
C ASP A 76 -9.64 38.36 17.46
N LEU A 77 -8.57 37.58 17.23
CA LEU A 77 -8.45 36.69 16.08
C LEU A 77 -9.16 35.35 16.28
N LEU A 78 -9.61 35.03 17.50
CA LEU A 78 -10.36 33.81 17.76
C LEU A 78 -11.73 33.88 17.06
N GLN A 79 -12.05 32.85 16.31
CA GLN A 79 -13.31 32.71 15.59
C GLN A 79 -13.99 31.40 15.98
N SER A 80 -15.32 31.42 16.03
CA SER A 80 -16.11 30.19 16.20
C SER A 80 -16.19 29.41 14.88
N GLU A 81 -16.30 28.09 14.98
CA GLU A 81 -16.40 27.18 13.85
C GLU A 81 -17.77 26.49 13.88
N GLN A 82 -18.56 26.62 12.82
CA GLN A 82 -19.80 25.87 12.64
C GLN A 82 -19.54 24.71 11.69
N ARG A 83 -19.72 23.48 12.16
CA ARG A 83 -19.57 22.26 11.36
C ARG A 83 -20.94 21.80 10.91
N THR A 84 -21.17 21.81 9.61
CA THR A 84 -22.43 21.39 9.00
C THR A 84 -22.27 20.08 8.22
N GLY A 85 -23.36 19.35 8.06
CA GLY A 85 -23.40 18.18 7.20
C GLY A 85 -24.82 17.77 6.86
N ALA A 86 -25.00 17.21 5.67
CA ALA A 86 -26.25 16.55 5.31
C ALA A 86 -25.99 15.27 4.52
N LEU A 87 -26.87 14.29 4.67
CA LEU A 87 -26.83 13.01 3.98
C LEU A 87 -28.19 12.76 3.34
N LEU A 88 -28.18 12.41 2.05
CA LEU A 88 -29.36 11.91 1.36
C LEU A 88 -29.15 10.44 1.02
N MET A 89 -30.02 9.57 1.52
CA MET A 89 -30.11 8.15 1.16
C MET A 89 -31.36 7.94 0.32
N LEU A 90 -31.26 7.09 -0.72
CA LEU A 90 -32.39 6.79 -1.60
C LEU A 90 -32.27 5.38 -2.19
N ALA A 91 -33.41 4.71 -2.35
CA ALA A 91 -33.49 3.41 -2.99
C ALA A 91 -33.83 3.58 -4.47
N VAL A 92 -32.98 3.03 -5.35
CA VAL A 92 -33.19 3.02 -6.80
C VAL A 92 -32.94 1.59 -7.28
N ASP A 93 -33.94 1.00 -7.93
CA ASP A 93 -33.89 -0.37 -8.45
C ASP A 93 -33.49 -1.43 -7.39
N GLY A 94 -34.07 -1.31 -6.20
CA GLY A 94 -33.82 -2.23 -5.08
C GLY A 94 -32.48 -2.04 -4.37
N ALA A 95 -31.56 -1.23 -4.90
CA ALA A 95 -30.29 -0.87 -4.26
C ALA A 95 -30.38 0.48 -3.54
N VAL A 96 -29.67 0.61 -2.41
CA VAL A 96 -29.59 1.86 -1.64
C VAL A 96 -28.35 2.64 -2.04
N TYR A 97 -28.55 3.91 -2.36
CA TYR A 97 -27.50 4.87 -2.67
C TYR A 97 -27.48 6.00 -1.65
N ALA A 98 -26.32 6.63 -1.50
CA ALA A 98 -26.16 7.75 -0.58
C ALA A 98 -25.29 8.87 -1.17
N ILE A 99 -25.64 10.12 -0.86
CA ILE A 99 -24.92 11.33 -1.25
C ILE A 99 -24.69 12.18 0.00
N GLY A 100 -23.43 12.40 0.35
CA GLY A 100 -23.04 13.32 1.41
C GLY A 100 -22.85 14.75 0.90
N PHE A 101 -23.34 15.71 1.66
CA PHE A 101 -23.11 17.14 1.52
C PHE A 101 -22.26 17.62 2.68
N ASP A 102 -21.21 18.40 2.38
CA ASP A 102 -20.21 18.83 3.36
C ASP A 102 -19.66 17.64 4.16
N GLN A 103 -19.80 17.62 5.49
CA GLN A 103 -19.32 16.51 6.33
C GLN A 103 -20.29 15.32 6.42
N GLY A 104 -21.43 15.35 5.72
CA GLY A 104 -22.47 14.31 5.87
C GLY A 104 -22.07 12.91 5.42
N TYR A 105 -21.05 12.76 4.57
CA TYR A 105 -20.53 11.44 4.18
C TYR A 105 -19.89 10.67 5.35
N ARG A 106 -19.55 11.35 6.46
CA ARG A 106 -19.02 10.74 7.69
C ARG A 106 -20.07 9.97 8.48
N LEU A 107 -21.36 10.27 8.27
CA LEU A 107 -22.46 9.53 8.88
C LEU A 107 -22.59 8.11 8.33
N LEU A 108 -22.03 7.83 7.14
CA LEU A 108 -22.09 6.52 6.51
C LEU A 108 -21.01 5.60 7.08
N PRO A 109 -21.38 4.48 7.74
CA PRO A 109 -20.42 3.49 8.19
C PRO A 109 -19.61 2.93 7.02
N THR A 110 -18.30 2.77 7.21
CA THR A 110 -17.39 2.33 6.14
C THR A 110 -17.73 0.92 5.65
N GLN A 111 -18.08 0.01 6.56
CA GLN A 111 -18.43 -1.38 6.24
C GLN A 111 -19.68 -1.54 5.36
N LEU A 112 -20.55 -0.53 5.30
CA LEU A 112 -21.74 -0.57 4.45
C LEU A 112 -21.46 -0.11 3.02
N LYS A 113 -20.36 0.61 2.79
CA LYS A 113 -20.03 1.14 1.46
C LYS A 113 -19.54 0.00 0.58
N ASP A 114 -20.08 -0.10 -0.62
CA ASP A 114 -19.52 -0.96 -1.64
C ASP A 114 -18.14 -0.44 -2.07
N ALA A 115 -17.07 -1.09 -1.58
CA ALA A 115 -15.69 -0.68 -1.81
C ALA A 115 -15.29 -0.60 -3.30
N ARG A 116 -16.05 -1.24 -4.20
CA ARG A 116 -15.73 -1.30 -5.64
C ARG A 116 -16.73 -0.56 -6.51
N PHE A 117 -17.78 0.02 -5.97
CA PHE A 117 -18.85 0.61 -6.78
C PHE A 117 -18.34 1.65 -7.79
N GLY A 118 -17.60 2.66 -7.32
CA GLY A 118 -17.07 3.71 -8.20
C GLY A 118 -16.02 3.17 -9.17
N LEU A 119 -15.13 2.29 -8.71
CA LEU A 119 -14.10 1.68 -9.56
C LEU A 119 -14.73 0.80 -10.65
N SER A 120 -15.77 0.04 -10.33
CA SER A 120 -16.53 -0.81 -11.25
C SER A 120 -17.16 0.00 -12.39
N PHE A 121 -17.72 1.17 -12.06
CA PHE A 121 -18.18 2.12 -13.07
C PHE A 121 -17.01 2.66 -13.89
N GLY A 122 -15.93 3.07 -13.22
CA GLY A 122 -14.75 3.68 -13.86
C GLY A 122 -14.16 2.81 -14.96
N ILE A 123 -13.93 1.53 -14.71
CA ILE A 123 -13.33 0.60 -15.69
C ILE A 123 -14.23 0.27 -16.90
N ARG A 124 -15.52 0.61 -16.83
CA ARG A 124 -16.52 0.37 -17.87
C ARG A 124 -16.80 1.63 -18.71
N ALA A 125 -16.69 2.81 -18.09
CA ALA A 125 -17.10 4.07 -18.71
C ALA A 125 -15.96 5.06 -18.99
N ILE A 126 -14.80 4.93 -18.34
CA ILE A 126 -13.66 5.84 -18.55
C ILE A 126 -12.88 5.43 -19.81
N ASN A 127 -12.58 6.42 -20.65
CA ASN A 127 -11.73 6.26 -21.81
C ASN A 127 -10.27 5.97 -21.37
N PRO A 128 -9.68 4.82 -21.73
CA PRO A 128 -8.33 4.44 -21.30
C PRO A 128 -7.22 5.30 -21.92
N ARG A 129 -7.52 6.13 -22.91
CA ARG A 129 -6.57 7.10 -23.50
C ARG A 129 -6.61 8.47 -22.82
N GLN A 130 -7.60 8.69 -21.94
CA GLN A 130 -7.85 9.97 -21.28
C GLN A 130 -8.07 9.79 -19.77
N VAL A 131 -7.24 8.95 -19.15
CA VAL A 131 -7.19 8.78 -17.69
C VAL A 131 -6.53 10.01 -17.08
N ARG A 132 -7.24 10.67 -16.16
CA ARG A 132 -6.79 11.90 -15.51
C ARG A 132 -6.06 11.62 -14.22
N ASP A 133 -6.48 10.63 -13.47
CA ASP A 133 -5.86 10.34 -12.19
C ASP A 133 -6.06 8.89 -11.81
N PHE A 134 -5.16 8.39 -10.98
CA PHE A 134 -5.32 7.09 -10.37
C PHE A 134 -4.61 7.08 -9.01
N THR A 135 -5.07 6.17 -8.16
CA THR A 135 -4.33 5.78 -6.97
C THR A 135 -4.30 4.27 -6.84
N ALA A 136 -3.13 3.74 -6.54
CA ALA A 136 -2.88 2.32 -6.41
C ALA A 136 -2.05 1.98 -5.17
N SER A 137 -2.38 0.88 -4.52
CA SER A 137 -1.54 0.29 -3.47
C SER A 137 -0.54 -0.66 -4.11
N VAL A 138 0.73 -0.57 -3.73
CA VAL A 138 1.77 -1.50 -4.18
C VAL A 138 1.81 -2.70 -3.24
N LEU A 139 1.64 -3.91 -3.78
CA LEU A 139 1.69 -5.14 -3.00
C LEU A 139 3.10 -5.36 -2.42
N GLY A 140 3.19 -5.69 -1.13
CA GLY A 140 4.45 -6.02 -0.46
C GLY A 140 5.26 -4.81 0.03
N GLN A 141 4.77 -3.58 -0.23
CA GLN A 141 5.37 -2.35 0.24
C GLN A 141 4.32 -1.47 0.92
N ALA A 142 4.70 -0.73 1.95
CA ALA A 142 3.86 0.31 2.55
C ALA A 142 3.83 1.55 1.65
N ARG A 143 3.39 1.39 0.41
CA ARG A 143 3.49 2.40 -0.65
C ARG A 143 2.17 2.56 -1.40
N ILE A 144 1.78 3.82 -1.55
CA ILE A 144 0.67 4.25 -2.39
C ILE A 144 1.24 5.08 -3.54
N ASP A 145 0.93 4.69 -4.76
CA ASP A 145 1.23 5.45 -5.96
C ASP A 145 0.00 6.25 -6.37
N SER A 146 0.13 7.57 -6.46
CA SER A 146 -0.90 8.47 -6.98
C SER A 146 -0.34 9.28 -8.14
N SER A 147 -1.13 9.42 -9.21
CA SER A 147 -0.79 10.26 -10.35
C SER A 147 -1.99 11.12 -10.74
N LEU A 148 -1.71 12.35 -11.15
CA LEU A 148 -2.70 13.30 -11.64
C LEU A 148 -2.16 13.98 -12.91
N VAL A 149 -2.85 13.75 -14.02
CA VAL A 149 -2.63 14.33 -15.33
C VAL A 149 -3.91 15.07 -15.75
N PRO A 150 -4.03 16.38 -15.48
CA PRO A 150 -5.26 17.13 -15.74
C PRO A 150 -5.79 17.05 -17.18
N ALA A 151 -4.88 16.94 -18.16
CA ALA A 151 -5.20 16.81 -19.58
C ALA A 151 -5.60 15.39 -20.01
N GLY A 152 -5.45 14.40 -19.12
CA GLY A 152 -5.58 12.99 -19.44
C GLY A 152 -4.30 12.39 -20.04
N ALA A 153 -4.08 11.11 -19.78
CA ALA A 153 -3.03 10.29 -20.36
C ALA A 153 -3.56 8.87 -20.64
N SER A 154 -2.80 8.12 -21.44
CA SER A 154 -3.13 6.71 -21.70
C SER A 154 -2.68 5.80 -20.56
N VAL A 155 -3.38 4.68 -20.38
CA VAL A 155 -3.03 3.63 -19.41
C VAL A 155 -1.55 3.19 -19.49
N PRO A 156 -0.96 2.96 -20.68
CA PRO A 156 0.46 2.63 -20.79
C PRO A 156 1.38 3.77 -20.34
N ALA A 157 1.06 5.02 -20.69
CA ALA A 157 1.87 6.19 -20.30
C ALA A 157 1.87 6.42 -18.78
N LEU A 158 0.81 5.97 -18.10
CA LEU A 158 0.69 6.02 -16.64
C LEU A 158 1.30 4.81 -15.91
N GLY A 159 1.81 3.80 -16.63
CA GLY A 159 2.36 2.58 -16.02
C GLY A 159 1.32 1.75 -15.27
N LEU A 160 0.04 1.87 -15.61
CA LEU A 160 -1.06 1.25 -14.87
C LEU A 160 -1.10 -0.28 -15.00
N ARG A 161 -0.50 -0.84 -16.07
CA ARG A 161 -0.40 -2.30 -16.31
C ARG A 161 0.78 -2.97 -15.60
N ASP A 162 1.50 -2.27 -14.74
CA ASP A 162 2.61 -2.86 -13.98
C ASP A 162 2.09 -3.89 -12.97
N HIS A 163 2.64 -5.11 -13.03
CA HIS A 163 2.27 -6.21 -12.14
C HIS A 163 2.55 -5.84 -10.68
N GLY A 164 1.53 -5.84 -9.82
CA GLY A 164 1.66 -5.66 -8.36
C GLY A 164 1.15 -4.33 -7.83
N ARG A 165 0.33 -3.63 -8.62
CA ARG A 165 -0.47 -2.49 -8.17
C ARG A 165 -1.94 -2.87 -8.09
N ILE A 166 -2.57 -2.58 -6.96
CA ILE A 166 -4.02 -2.69 -6.77
C ILE A 166 -4.61 -1.31 -6.96
N ILE A 167 -5.31 -1.11 -8.08
CA ILE A 167 -5.99 0.16 -8.35
C ILE A 167 -7.15 0.32 -7.36
N ARG A 168 -7.10 1.37 -6.55
CA ARG A 168 -8.15 1.74 -5.58
C ARG A 168 -9.02 2.88 -6.08
N HIS A 169 -8.44 3.73 -6.93
CA HIS A 169 -9.10 4.89 -7.52
C HIS A 169 -8.69 5.06 -8.98
N LEU A 170 -9.66 5.38 -9.83
CA LEU A 170 -9.45 5.70 -11.24
C LEU A 170 -10.36 6.87 -11.64
N GLY A 171 -9.76 7.96 -12.12
CA GLY A 171 -10.47 9.12 -12.64
C GLY A 171 -10.09 9.41 -14.09
N GLY A 172 -11.05 9.89 -14.87
CA GLY A 172 -10.82 10.13 -16.29
C GLY A 172 -12.02 10.71 -17.02
N TYR A 173 -11.83 10.93 -18.31
CA TYR A 173 -12.91 11.32 -19.20
C TYR A 173 -13.78 10.12 -19.54
N LEU A 174 -15.08 10.33 -19.55
CA LEU A 174 -16.05 9.32 -19.91
C LEU A 174 -16.19 9.23 -21.42
N ASP A 175 -16.40 8.02 -21.92
CA ASP A 175 -16.99 7.82 -23.24
C ASP A 175 -18.47 8.28 -23.23
N GLU A 176 -19.19 8.14 -24.34
CA GLU A 176 -20.58 8.65 -24.43
C GLU A 176 -21.51 7.96 -23.40
N VAL A 177 -21.83 8.66 -22.31
CA VAL A 177 -22.78 8.23 -21.27
C VAL A 177 -23.97 9.19 -21.22
N ASP A 178 -25.21 8.67 -21.28
CA ASP A 178 -26.45 9.47 -21.18
C ASP A 178 -26.76 9.92 -19.74
N LEU A 179 -25.96 10.86 -19.22
CA LEU A 179 -26.22 11.54 -17.95
C LEU A 179 -26.75 12.96 -18.18
N THR A 180 -27.48 13.46 -17.20
CA THR A 180 -28.08 14.82 -17.20
C THR A 180 -27.04 15.90 -17.51
N ALA A 181 -25.80 15.75 -17.00
CA ALA A 181 -24.71 16.69 -17.23
C ALA A 181 -24.16 16.69 -18.68
N GLY A 182 -24.31 15.58 -19.42
CA GLY A 182 -23.78 15.43 -20.79
C GLY A 182 -24.56 16.23 -21.83
N ARG A 183 -25.86 16.44 -21.59
CA ARG A 183 -26.81 17.06 -22.56
C ARG A 183 -26.62 18.57 -22.79
N GLY A 184 -25.74 19.25 -22.03
CA GLY A 184 -25.57 20.71 -22.07
C GLY A 184 -24.17 21.22 -22.42
N THR A 185 -23.20 20.36 -22.72
CA THR A 185 -21.81 20.78 -22.96
C THR A 185 -21.50 20.85 -24.46
N ARG A 186 -21.11 22.03 -24.96
CA ARG A 186 -20.73 22.23 -26.39
C ARG A 186 -19.50 21.42 -26.83
N ASN A 187 -18.75 20.81 -25.90
CA ASN A 187 -17.56 19.98 -26.13
C ASN A 187 -17.55 18.64 -25.34
N GLY A 188 -18.71 18.16 -24.84
CA GLY A 188 -18.98 16.75 -24.49
C GLY A 188 -18.17 16.02 -23.41
N ALA A 189 -17.06 16.56 -22.92
CA ALA A 189 -16.13 15.79 -22.09
C ALA A 189 -16.56 15.78 -20.60
N MET A 190 -17.35 14.77 -20.22
CA MET A 190 -17.64 14.49 -18.82
C MET A 190 -16.47 13.79 -18.15
N THR A 191 -16.26 14.05 -16.87
CA THR A 191 -15.25 13.37 -16.05
C THR A 191 -15.91 12.62 -14.91
N ALA A 192 -15.42 11.44 -14.59
CA ALA A 192 -15.75 10.73 -13.36
C ALA A 192 -14.48 10.35 -12.61
N GLU A 193 -14.62 10.19 -11.31
CA GLU A 193 -13.61 9.71 -10.37
C GLU A 193 -14.23 8.53 -9.61
N GLY A 194 -13.69 7.33 -9.81
CA GLY A 194 -14.25 6.09 -9.31
C GLY A 194 -13.33 5.40 -8.32
N GLY A 195 -13.80 5.22 -7.08
CA GLY A 195 -13.17 4.38 -6.05
C GLY A 195 -14.25 3.68 -5.21
N ILE A 196 -14.23 3.86 -3.89
CA ILE A 196 -15.33 3.44 -3.00
C ILE A 196 -16.62 4.21 -3.35
N GLY A 197 -16.49 5.50 -3.66
CA GLY A 197 -17.57 6.33 -4.20
C GLY A 197 -17.34 6.68 -5.66
N LEU A 198 -18.41 7.04 -6.35
CA LEU A 198 -18.37 7.58 -7.70
C LEU A 198 -18.58 9.09 -7.65
N ARG A 199 -17.53 9.87 -7.88
CA ARG A 199 -17.62 11.33 -7.97
C ARG A 199 -17.84 11.77 -9.41
N ILE A 200 -19.05 12.25 -9.69
CA ILE A 200 -19.52 12.59 -11.03
C ILE A 200 -20.53 13.75 -10.97
N LYS A 201 -20.79 14.41 -12.10
CA LYS A 201 -21.86 15.42 -12.18
C LYS A 201 -23.23 14.73 -12.29
N LEU A 202 -24.07 14.94 -11.30
CA LEU A 202 -25.44 14.38 -11.21
C LEU A 202 -26.49 15.49 -11.25
N GLY A 203 -27.68 15.15 -11.72
CA GLY A 203 -28.87 16.01 -11.73
C GLY A 203 -29.19 16.61 -10.37
N THR A 204 -29.68 17.85 -10.36
CA THR A 204 -30.03 18.59 -9.13
C THR A 204 -31.51 18.51 -8.77
N THR A 205 -32.34 17.87 -9.60
CA THR A 205 -33.76 17.61 -9.32
C THR A 205 -33.99 16.12 -9.02
N PRO A 206 -35.03 15.73 -8.27
CA PRO A 206 -35.31 14.33 -7.96
C PRO A 206 -35.38 13.44 -9.21
N THR A 207 -36.14 13.86 -10.23
CA THR A 207 -36.32 13.11 -11.48
C THR A 207 -35.02 12.92 -12.26
N THR A 208 -34.18 13.95 -12.34
CA THR A 208 -32.89 13.87 -13.05
C THR A 208 -31.87 13.06 -12.28
N LEU A 209 -31.84 13.18 -10.95
CA LEU A 209 -30.96 12.41 -10.08
C LEU A 209 -31.27 10.91 -10.15
N VAL A 210 -32.54 10.52 -10.02
CA VAL A 210 -32.95 9.11 -10.11
C VAL A 210 -32.63 8.54 -11.50
N LYS A 211 -32.87 9.31 -12.57
CA LYS A 211 -32.49 8.90 -13.93
C LYS A 211 -30.98 8.65 -14.06
N ASP A 212 -30.16 9.56 -13.55
CA ASP A 212 -28.70 9.42 -13.61
C ASP A 212 -28.22 8.19 -12.82
N ILE A 213 -28.80 7.91 -11.65
CA ILE A 213 -28.46 6.72 -10.84
C ILE A 213 -28.85 5.43 -11.58
N LEU A 214 -30.01 5.38 -12.23
CA LEU A 214 -30.41 4.22 -13.05
C LEU A 214 -29.42 3.97 -14.19
N ALA A 215 -28.98 5.03 -14.88
CA ALA A 215 -27.99 4.90 -15.96
C ALA A 215 -26.64 4.37 -15.43
N ILE A 216 -26.19 4.84 -14.26
CA ILE A 216 -24.98 4.36 -13.60
C ILE A 216 -25.11 2.89 -13.20
N ALA A 217 -26.25 2.50 -12.62
CA ALA A 217 -26.54 1.12 -12.23
C ALA A 217 -26.50 0.19 -13.45
N ALA A 218 -27.16 0.56 -14.55
CA ALA A 218 -27.19 -0.21 -15.79
C ALA A 218 -25.78 -0.42 -16.39
N ILE A 219 -24.90 0.59 -16.34
CA ILE A 219 -23.51 0.44 -16.77
C ILE A 219 -22.77 -0.57 -15.90
N CYS A 220 -22.87 -0.43 -14.59
CA CYS A 220 -22.22 -1.35 -13.65
C CYS A 220 -22.67 -2.80 -13.82
N GLU A 221 -23.92 -3.03 -14.22
CA GLU A 221 -24.49 -4.37 -14.35
C GLU A 221 -24.30 -5.00 -15.73
N HIS A 222 -24.48 -4.22 -16.81
CA HIS A 222 -24.59 -4.77 -18.16
C HIS A 222 -23.40 -4.46 -19.07
N ALA A 223 -22.61 -3.42 -18.78
CA ALA A 223 -21.46 -3.08 -19.60
C ALA A 223 -20.25 -3.96 -19.23
N PRO A 224 -19.56 -4.58 -20.22
CA PRO A 224 -18.30 -5.24 -19.95
C PRO A 224 -17.21 -4.21 -19.62
N PRO A 225 -16.22 -4.55 -18.77
CA PRO A 225 -15.04 -3.70 -18.57
C PRO A 225 -14.31 -3.44 -19.89
N HIS A 226 -13.73 -2.25 -20.03
CA HIS A 226 -12.90 -1.95 -21.19
C HIS A 226 -11.65 -2.87 -21.20
N PRO A 227 -11.25 -3.48 -22.33
CA PRO A 227 -10.12 -4.42 -22.40
C PRO A 227 -8.81 -3.85 -21.82
N ASP A 228 -8.54 -2.56 -22.05
CA ASP A 228 -7.36 -1.89 -21.49
C ASP A 228 -7.39 -1.66 -19.98
N LEU A 229 -8.55 -1.75 -19.35
CA LEU A 229 -8.77 -1.57 -17.90
C LEU A 229 -9.22 -2.87 -17.22
N ALA A 230 -9.48 -3.95 -17.97
CA ALA A 230 -9.96 -5.23 -17.44
C ALA A 230 -9.02 -5.85 -16.39
N PHE A 231 -7.72 -5.55 -16.45
CA PHE A 231 -6.74 -6.00 -15.47
C PHE A 231 -7.04 -5.55 -14.02
N VAL A 232 -7.82 -4.48 -13.84
CA VAL A 232 -8.28 -4.00 -12.53
C VAL A 232 -9.24 -4.99 -11.85
N GLU A 233 -9.90 -5.85 -12.63
CA GLU A 233 -10.74 -6.93 -12.11
C GLU A 233 -9.95 -8.21 -11.80
N HIS A 234 -8.67 -8.31 -12.19
CA HIS A 234 -7.86 -9.50 -11.86
C HIS A 234 -7.62 -9.65 -10.35
N ILE A 235 -7.96 -8.64 -9.55
CA ILE A 235 -7.85 -8.67 -8.10
C ILE A 235 -9.26 -8.48 -7.55
N THR A 236 -9.86 -9.58 -7.11
CA THR A 236 -11.27 -9.64 -6.71
C THR A 236 -11.39 -9.73 -5.19
N PRO A 237 -12.30 -8.95 -4.56
CA PRO A 237 -12.53 -9.07 -3.13
C PRO A 237 -13.15 -10.44 -2.83
N VAL A 238 -12.68 -11.06 -1.76
CA VAL A 238 -13.24 -12.32 -1.26
C VAL A 238 -14.56 -12.00 -0.56
N LYS A 239 -15.67 -12.57 -1.07
CA LYS A 239 -17.01 -12.35 -0.50
C LYS A 239 -17.52 -13.52 0.35
N ALA A 240 -16.95 -14.71 0.19
CA ALA A 240 -17.43 -15.91 0.86
C ALA A 240 -17.04 -15.89 2.35
N PRO A 241 -18.00 -15.85 3.31
CA PRO A 241 -17.69 -15.72 4.73
C PRO A 241 -16.79 -16.84 5.26
N SER A 242 -17.06 -18.09 4.86
CA SER A 242 -16.26 -19.24 5.28
C SER A 242 -14.79 -19.17 4.83
N LEU A 243 -14.52 -18.49 3.71
CA LEU A 243 -13.17 -18.30 3.20
C LEU A 243 -12.48 -17.14 3.94
N ILE A 244 -13.21 -16.07 4.25
CA ILE A 244 -12.72 -14.97 5.10
C ILE A 244 -12.34 -15.53 6.48
N ASP A 245 -13.19 -16.34 7.10
CA ASP A 245 -12.92 -16.95 8.40
C ASP A 245 -11.68 -17.84 8.38
N ALA A 246 -11.47 -18.61 7.31
CA ALA A 246 -10.28 -19.44 7.13
C ALA A 246 -9.00 -18.59 6.97
N LEU A 247 -9.08 -17.49 6.23
CA LEU A 247 -7.96 -16.55 6.04
C LEU A 247 -7.63 -15.78 7.33
N ASP A 248 -8.65 -15.36 8.07
CA ASP A 248 -8.51 -14.72 9.38
C ASP A 248 -7.90 -15.69 10.41
N ALA A 249 -8.29 -16.98 10.38
CA ALA A 249 -7.68 -18.00 11.23
C ALA A 249 -6.19 -18.22 10.91
N GLU A 250 -5.82 -18.25 9.62
CA GLU A 250 -4.41 -18.35 9.21
C GLU A 250 -3.61 -17.10 9.59
N LEU A 251 -4.23 -15.92 9.49
CA LEU A 251 -3.64 -14.65 9.96
C LEU A 251 -3.42 -14.67 11.48
N ASP A 252 -4.40 -15.10 12.27
CA ASP A 252 -4.28 -15.22 13.72
C ASP A 252 -3.13 -16.16 14.11
N ALA A 253 -3.05 -17.32 13.45
CA ALA A 253 -1.99 -18.29 13.68
C ALA A 253 -0.60 -17.70 13.35
N THR A 254 -0.51 -16.94 12.25
CA THR A 254 0.73 -16.30 11.80
C THR A 254 1.16 -15.16 12.71
N LEU A 255 0.23 -14.33 13.18
CA LEU A 255 0.47 -13.27 14.17
C LEU A 255 1.04 -13.81 15.49
N GLY A 256 0.72 -15.06 15.85
CA GLY A 256 1.26 -15.74 17.01
C GLY A 256 2.70 -16.27 16.87
N ARG A 257 3.28 -16.24 15.67
CA ARG A 257 4.61 -16.80 15.37
C ARG A 257 5.67 -15.70 15.21
N PRO A 258 6.97 -16.04 15.25
CA PRO A 258 8.02 -15.14 14.78
C PRO A 258 7.73 -14.65 13.36
N ALA A 259 8.10 -13.40 13.06
CA ALA A 259 7.87 -12.81 11.76
C ALA A 259 8.54 -13.64 10.66
N ASP A 260 7.74 -14.06 9.68
CA ASP A 260 8.14 -14.85 8.51
C ASP A 260 7.90 -14.08 7.19
N GLY A 261 7.55 -12.79 7.28
CA GLY A 261 7.35 -11.90 6.14
C GLY A 261 6.09 -12.13 5.34
N ARG A 262 5.17 -12.98 5.80
CA ARG A 262 3.82 -13.05 5.24
C ARG A 262 2.98 -11.82 5.61
N ILE A 263 3.37 -11.12 6.67
CA ILE A 263 2.78 -9.85 7.14
C ILE A 263 3.77 -8.72 6.91
N VAL A 264 3.30 -7.61 6.33
CA VAL A 264 4.06 -6.39 6.00
C VAL A 264 3.29 -5.16 6.46
N SER A 265 3.96 -4.02 6.55
CA SER A 265 3.28 -2.73 6.78
C SER A 265 2.46 -2.33 5.56
N ALA A 266 1.31 -1.72 5.80
CA ALA A 266 0.46 -1.10 4.78
C ALA A 266 0.08 0.32 5.20
N VAL A 267 -0.29 1.15 4.22
CA VAL A 267 -0.85 2.48 4.49
C VAL A 267 -2.33 2.45 4.12
N PRO A 268 -3.25 2.75 5.06
CA PRO A 268 -4.67 2.82 4.75
C PRO A 268 -4.93 3.90 3.69
N PHE A 269 -5.76 3.57 2.70
CA PHE A 269 -6.05 4.50 1.60
C PHE A 269 -6.65 5.82 2.11
N SER A 270 -7.55 5.73 3.09
CA SER A 270 -8.22 6.87 3.73
C SER A 270 -7.27 7.85 4.42
N GLN A 271 -6.06 7.41 4.81
CA GLN A 271 -5.12 8.22 5.58
C GLN A 271 -3.92 8.75 4.80
N SER A 272 -3.81 8.42 3.51
CA SER A 272 -2.66 8.79 2.67
C SER A 272 -2.30 10.29 2.75
N ALA A 273 -3.30 11.18 2.76
CA ALA A 273 -3.09 12.62 2.88
C ALA A 273 -2.62 13.04 4.28
N ASP A 274 -3.22 12.49 5.34
CA ASP A 274 -2.91 12.86 6.71
C ASP A 274 -1.54 12.33 7.17
N LEU A 275 -1.11 11.18 6.64
CA LEU A 275 0.23 10.64 6.86
C LEU A 275 1.31 11.64 6.43
N SER A 276 1.12 12.33 5.30
CA SER A 276 2.09 13.34 4.83
C SER A 276 2.22 14.55 5.75
N ARG A 277 1.23 14.79 6.61
CA ARG A 277 1.14 15.92 7.54
C ARG A 277 1.48 15.51 8.97
N SER A 278 1.68 14.23 9.22
CA SER A 278 1.93 13.68 10.54
C SER A 278 3.43 13.61 10.84
N THR A 279 3.79 13.84 12.10
CA THR A 279 5.15 13.64 12.60
C THR A 279 5.18 12.78 13.87
N ALA A 280 4.01 12.29 14.31
CA ALA A 280 3.86 11.39 15.43
C ALA A 280 2.59 10.55 15.25
N CYS A 281 2.64 9.30 15.67
CA CYS A 281 1.48 8.42 15.73
C CYS A 281 1.34 7.76 17.10
N THR A 282 0.12 7.40 17.47
CA THR A 282 -0.12 6.51 18.61
C THR A 282 -0.73 5.20 18.14
N ILE A 283 -0.23 4.09 18.67
CA ILE A 283 -0.72 2.74 18.36
C ILE A 283 -1.31 2.13 19.62
N LYS A 284 -2.57 1.74 19.58
CA LYS A 284 -3.28 1.06 20.68
C LYS A 284 -3.76 -0.31 20.22
N ILE A 285 -3.33 -1.38 20.88
CA ILE A 285 -3.77 -2.75 20.60
C ILE A 285 -4.13 -3.45 21.91
N GLY A 286 -5.34 -4.01 21.96
CA GLY A 286 -5.88 -4.64 23.16
C GLY A 286 -6.04 -3.66 24.33
N SER A 287 -5.87 -4.17 25.56
CA SER A 287 -6.09 -3.41 26.79
C SER A 287 -4.92 -2.49 27.20
N CYS A 288 -3.93 -2.28 26.34
CA CYS A 288 -2.79 -1.44 26.65
C CYS A 288 -3.07 0.05 26.43
N PRO A 289 -2.38 0.94 27.18
CA PRO A 289 -2.39 2.36 26.87
C PRO A 289 -1.80 2.58 25.46
N PRO A 290 -2.23 3.63 24.73
CA PRO A 290 -1.66 3.93 23.42
C PRO A 290 -0.16 4.21 23.53
N HIS A 291 0.61 3.65 22.61
CA HIS A 291 2.05 3.82 22.54
C HIS A 291 2.41 4.87 21.50
N LEU A 292 3.09 5.93 21.94
CA LEU A 292 3.51 7.06 21.10
C LEU A 292 4.83 6.75 20.41
N GLN A 293 4.87 6.97 19.10
CA GLN A 293 6.08 6.88 18.26
C GLN A 293 6.07 7.98 17.21
N ASP A 294 7.21 8.20 16.55
CA ASP A 294 7.32 9.16 15.45
C ASP A 294 6.69 8.58 14.17
N ASP A 295 6.92 7.30 13.89
CA ASP A 295 6.42 6.56 12.72
C ASP A 295 5.70 5.27 13.12
N PHE A 296 4.90 4.72 12.19
CA PHE A 296 4.23 3.44 12.39
C PHE A 296 5.24 2.27 12.46
N SER A 297 5.20 1.50 13.55
CA SER A 297 6.05 0.32 13.76
C SER A 297 5.28 -0.99 13.65
N LEU A 298 5.56 -1.76 12.59
CA LEU A 298 5.05 -3.13 12.44
C LEU A 298 5.57 -4.05 13.54
N ASP A 299 6.83 -3.89 13.95
CA ASP A 299 7.43 -4.73 15.00
C ASP A 299 6.65 -4.60 16.31
N TYR A 300 6.28 -3.38 16.69
CA TYR A 300 5.41 -3.15 17.85
C TYR A 300 4.08 -3.89 17.69
N VAL A 301 3.42 -3.78 16.54
CA VAL A 301 2.14 -4.47 16.27
C VAL A 301 2.29 -5.99 16.41
N LEU A 302 3.33 -6.58 15.83
CA LEU A 302 3.59 -8.02 15.88
C LEU A 302 3.92 -8.49 17.31
N GLU A 303 4.72 -7.75 18.06
CA GLU A 303 5.02 -8.04 19.47
C GLU A 303 3.76 -8.01 20.33
N ARG A 304 2.89 -7.03 20.12
CA ARG A 304 1.59 -6.94 20.81
C ARG A 304 0.64 -8.07 20.40
N ALA A 305 0.60 -8.45 19.14
CA ALA A 305 -0.25 -9.55 18.68
C ALA A 305 0.16 -10.90 19.28
N ARG A 306 1.46 -11.15 19.48
CA ARG A 306 1.98 -12.42 20.05
C ARG A 306 1.57 -12.65 21.50
N VAL A 307 1.39 -11.60 22.29
CA VAL A 307 0.96 -11.73 23.70
C VAL A 307 -0.56 -11.94 23.83
N ILE A 308 -1.31 -11.75 22.76
CA ILE A 308 -2.76 -11.97 22.72
C ILE A 308 -3.04 -13.46 22.48
N LYS A 309 -4.09 -13.97 23.13
CA LYS A 309 -4.52 -15.36 23.04
C LYS A 309 -4.86 -15.73 21.58
N ALA A 310 -4.50 -16.94 21.18
CA ALA A 310 -4.88 -17.48 19.88
C ALA A 310 -6.41 -17.44 19.68
N GLY A 311 -6.83 -17.06 18.48
CA GLY A 311 -8.23 -16.83 18.09
C GLY A 311 -8.77 -15.44 18.42
N ALA A 312 -8.03 -14.60 19.16
CA ALA A 312 -8.45 -13.24 19.52
C ALA A 312 -7.55 -12.15 18.93
N ARG A 313 -6.52 -12.50 18.16
CA ARG A 313 -5.50 -11.55 17.69
C ARG A 313 -6.07 -10.64 16.61
N VAL A 314 -6.70 -11.22 15.58
CA VAL A 314 -7.28 -10.46 14.47
C VAL A 314 -8.31 -9.46 14.99
N GLU A 315 -9.23 -9.91 15.85
CA GLU A 315 -10.24 -9.03 16.46
C GLU A 315 -9.60 -7.92 17.30
N ALA A 316 -8.54 -8.23 18.05
CA ALA A 316 -7.83 -7.20 18.82
C ALA A 316 -7.10 -6.18 17.95
N LEU A 317 -6.65 -6.54 16.73
CA LEU A 317 -6.14 -5.57 15.74
C LEU A 317 -7.26 -4.75 15.12
N ARG A 318 -8.42 -5.35 14.83
CA ARG A 318 -9.60 -4.64 14.31
C ARG A 318 -10.10 -3.57 15.28
N GLN A 319 -10.16 -3.92 16.57
CA GLN A 319 -10.51 -3.00 17.67
C GLN A 319 -9.36 -2.05 18.04
N GLY A 320 -8.12 -2.41 17.68
CA GLY A 320 -6.96 -1.57 17.86
C GLY A 320 -7.00 -0.34 16.97
N THR A 321 -6.33 0.73 17.36
CA THR A 321 -6.38 2.02 16.67
C THR A 321 -4.99 2.57 16.43
N VAL A 322 -4.82 3.22 15.27
CA VAL A 322 -3.66 4.05 14.95
C VAL A 322 -4.16 5.46 14.70
N GLU A 323 -3.65 6.40 15.49
CA GLU A 323 -4.01 7.82 15.43
C GLU A 323 -2.81 8.64 14.98
N LEU A 324 -3.01 9.50 13.98
CA LEU A 324 -1.96 10.36 13.43
C LEU A 324 -2.07 11.77 13.99
N PHE A 325 -0.93 12.34 14.36
CA PHE A 325 -0.82 13.68 14.91
C PHE A 325 0.16 14.53 14.11
N ARG A 326 -0.14 15.82 14.04
CA ARG A 326 0.69 16.86 13.43
C ARG A 326 2.04 16.99 14.13
N ASP A 327 2.07 16.83 15.45
CA ASP A 327 3.26 16.91 16.28
C ASP A 327 3.14 16.08 17.57
N THR A 328 4.27 15.78 18.21
CA THR A 328 4.36 15.00 19.44
C THR A 328 3.64 15.65 20.62
N LEU A 329 3.52 16.99 20.64
CA LEU A 329 2.86 17.72 21.71
C LEU A 329 1.34 17.51 21.64
N ALA A 330 0.75 17.61 20.45
CA ALA A 330 -0.66 17.30 20.19
C ALA A 330 -0.97 15.84 20.57
N ALA A 331 -0.09 14.90 20.23
CA ALA A 331 -0.26 13.50 20.63
C ALA A 331 -0.29 13.33 22.17
N ARG A 332 0.60 14.02 22.89
CA ARG A 332 0.64 13.99 24.37
C ARG A 332 -0.57 14.67 25.01
N THR A 333 -1.08 15.76 24.41
CA THR A 333 -2.29 16.45 24.88
C THR A 333 -3.55 15.60 24.66
N ALA A 334 -3.63 14.86 23.55
CA ALA A 334 -4.73 13.93 23.28
C ALA A 334 -4.75 12.74 24.26
N LEU A 335 -3.59 12.29 24.73
CA LEU A 335 -3.48 11.24 25.76
C LEU A 335 -3.90 11.69 27.16
N ALA A 336 -4.15 12.99 27.37
CA ALA A 336 -4.65 13.51 28.64
C ALA A 336 -6.16 13.22 28.80
N PRO A 337 -6.65 12.87 30.01
CA PRO A 337 -7.99 12.30 30.23
C PRO A 337 -9.21 13.18 29.88
N ARG A 338 -9.02 14.39 29.32
CA ARG A 338 -10.09 15.39 29.11
C ARG A 338 -10.21 15.92 27.67
N THR A 339 -9.40 15.48 26.71
CA THR A 339 -9.29 16.11 25.37
C THR A 339 -9.15 15.12 24.19
N ALA A 340 -9.51 13.85 24.39
CA ALA A 340 -8.99 12.72 23.62
C ALA A 340 -9.38 12.58 22.13
N SER A 341 -10.21 13.44 21.53
CA SER A 341 -10.72 13.19 20.16
C SER A 341 -10.67 14.36 19.18
N LEU A 342 -10.17 15.53 19.57
CA LEU A 342 -10.22 16.74 18.71
C LEU A 342 -8.89 17.14 18.06
N GLU A 343 -7.76 16.53 18.45
CA GLU A 343 -6.42 16.91 17.98
C GLU A 343 -5.77 15.90 17.00
N ALA A 344 -6.31 14.68 16.90
CA ALA A 344 -5.84 13.71 15.91
C ALA A 344 -6.22 14.16 14.49
N LEU A 345 -5.27 14.10 13.56
CA LEU A 345 -5.52 14.33 12.14
C LEU A 345 -6.47 13.25 11.60
N SER A 346 -6.23 12.02 12.00
CA SER A 346 -7.00 10.85 11.59
C SER A 346 -6.88 9.72 12.61
N LYS A 347 -7.84 8.81 12.56
CA LYS A 347 -7.93 7.60 13.38
C LYS A 347 -8.46 6.46 12.52
N GLU A 348 -7.75 5.34 12.48
CA GLU A 348 -8.20 4.12 11.79
C GLU A 348 -7.86 2.87 12.59
N SER A 349 -8.47 1.76 12.21
CA SER A 349 -8.17 0.44 12.76
C SER A 349 -6.71 0.04 12.50
N ALA A 350 -6.04 -0.53 13.50
CA ALA A 350 -4.67 -1.05 13.36
C ALA A 350 -4.56 -2.17 12.31
N MET A 351 -5.65 -2.89 12.06
CA MET A 351 -5.74 -3.92 11.02
C MET A 351 -5.50 -3.36 9.61
N LYS A 352 -5.89 -2.11 9.34
CA LYS A 352 -5.69 -1.47 8.02
C LYS A 352 -4.24 -1.07 7.74
N TRP A 353 -3.41 -1.03 8.77
CA TRP A 353 -1.99 -0.67 8.69
C TRP A 353 -1.08 -1.87 8.44
N ILE A 354 -1.65 -3.06 8.31
CA ILE A 354 -0.93 -4.27 7.91
C ILE A 354 -1.47 -4.80 6.59
N GLY A 355 -0.58 -5.41 5.81
CA GLY A 355 -0.91 -6.24 4.66
C GLY A 355 -0.44 -7.66 4.92
N ALA A 356 -1.14 -8.64 4.38
CA ALA A 356 -0.77 -10.05 4.51
C ALA A 356 -0.94 -10.78 3.18
N THR A 357 -0.18 -11.86 2.94
CA THR A 357 -0.41 -12.76 1.80
C THR A 357 -0.41 -14.21 2.24
N PHE A 358 -1.41 -14.97 1.81
CA PHE A 358 -1.56 -16.39 2.08
C PHE A 358 -1.94 -17.17 0.83
N SER A 359 -1.49 -18.43 0.75
CA SER A 359 -1.90 -19.37 -0.29
C SER A 359 -2.76 -20.47 0.32
N LEU A 360 -3.97 -20.66 -0.19
CA LEU A 360 -4.91 -21.71 0.24
C LEU A 360 -5.45 -22.45 -0.99
N ASN A 361 -5.27 -23.77 -1.05
CA ASN A 361 -5.73 -24.63 -2.15
C ASN A 361 -5.33 -24.10 -3.54
N SER A 362 -4.05 -23.74 -3.69
CA SER A 362 -3.47 -23.18 -4.93
C SER A 362 -4.00 -21.80 -5.36
N ARG A 363 -4.79 -21.13 -4.51
CA ARG A 363 -5.21 -19.73 -4.69
C ARG A 363 -4.40 -18.84 -3.77
N THR A 364 -4.02 -17.66 -4.23
CA THR A 364 -3.27 -16.69 -3.41
C THR A 364 -4.16 -15.50 -3.07
N PHE A 365 -4.13 -15.12 -1.80
CA PHE A 365 -4.95 -14.06 -1.24
C PHE A 365 -4.06 -13.01 -0.60
N CYS A 366 -4.43 -11.74 -0.71
CA CYS A 366 -3.79 -10.65 -0.01
C CYS A 366 -4.81 -9.86 0.84
N LEU A 367 -4.40 -9.48 2.04
CA LEU A 367 -5.12 -8.54 2.90
C LEU A 367 -4.63 -7.13 2.61
N LEU A 368 -5.55 -6.20 2.37
CA LEU A 368 -5.29 -4.77 2.33
C LEU A 368 -6.51 -4.02 2.87
N ASP A 369 -6.29 -2.99 3.68
CA ASP A 369 -7.36 -2.09 4.16
C ASP A 369 -8.49 -2.85 4.90
N ASP A 370 -8.13 -3.91 5.65
CA ASP A 370 -9.03 -4.86 6.34
C ASP A 370 -9.95 -5.68 5.41
N GLU A 371 -9.60 -5.80 4.13
CA GLU A 371 -10.32 -6.61 3.15
C GLU A 371 -9.41 -7.66 2.50
N TRP A 372 -9.95 -8.87 2.35
CA TRP A 372 -9.28 -9.95 1.63
C TRP A 372 -9.54 -9.85 0.13
N TYR A 373 -8.48 -9.96 -0.65
CA TYR A 373 -8.51 -10.02 -2.10
C TYR A 373 -7.88 -11.31 -2.58
N GLU A 374 -8.49 -11.92 -3.59
CA GLU A 374 -7.87 -12.99 -4.36
C GLU A 374 -7.05 -12.38 -5.50
N LEU A 375 -5.80 -12.83 -5.62
CA LEU A 375 -4.95 -12.55 -6.77
C LEU A 375 -5.33 -13.52 -7.89
N GLY A 376 -5.86 -12.99 -8.99
CA GLY A 376 -6.32 -13.79 -10.12
C GLY A 376 -5.22 -14.65 -10.73
N ALA A 377 -5.59 -15.82 -11.24
CA ALA A 377 -4.66 -16.78 -11.82
C ALA A 377 -3.78 -16.16 -12.92
N ASP A 378 -4.36 -15.30 -13.76
CA ASP A 378 -3.66 -14.64 -14.86
C ASP A 378 -2.59 -13.67 -14.35
N TYR A 379 -2.87 -12.97 -13.26
CA TYR A 379 -1.91 -12.09 -12.60
C TYR A 379 -0.72 -12.88 -12.07
N LEU A 380 -0.98 -13.97 -11.34
CA LEU A 380 0.05 -14.82 -10.77
C LEU A 380 0.87 -15.53 -11.86
N ARG A 381 0.24 -15.98 -12.95
CA ARG A 381 0.96 -16.56 -14.10
C ARG A 381 1.95 -15.57 -14.69
N ASN A 382 1.56 -14.32 -14.93
CA ASN A 382 2.48 -13.30 -15.47
C ASN A 382 3.65 -13.00 -14.51
N VAL A 383 3.39 -12.95 -13.20
CA VAL A 383 4.45 -12.77 -12.19
C VAL A 383 5.40 -13.97 -12.21
N ASN A 384 4.87 -15.19 -12.18
CA ASN A 384 5.68 -16.41 -12.17
C ASN A 384 6.47 -16.60 -13.46
N GLU A 385 5.89 -16.30 -14.63
CA GLU A 385 6.59 -16.32 -15.91
C GLU A 385 7.76 -15.32 -15.90
N THR A 386 7.53 -14.08 -15.45
CA THR A 386 8.59 -13.07 -15.32
C THR A 386 9.68 -13.55 -14.38
N VAL A 387 9.32 -13.99 -13.17
CA VAL A 387 10.27 -14.44 -12.14
C VAL A 387 11.07 -15.64 -12.62
N SER A 388 10.44 -16.61 -13.27
CA SER A 388 11.11 -17.82 -13.75
C SER A 388 12.23 -17.52 -14.74
N THR A 389 12.07 -16.49 -15.59
CA THR A 389 13.15 -16.08 -16.53
C THR A 389 14.39 -15.50 -15.83
N LEU A 390 14.28 -15.10 -14.56
CA LEU A 390 15.38 -14.53 -13.80
C LEU A 390 16.25 -15.60 -13.12
N PHE A 391 15.85 -16.87 -13.18
CA PHE A 391 16.58 -18.02 -12.63
C PHE A 391 17.16 -18.87 -13.77
N PRO A 392 18.35 -18.53 -14.29
CA PRO A 392 18.97 -19.31 -15.36
C PRO A 392 19.45 -20.68 -14.84
N ASP A 393 19.43 -21.69 -15.71
CA ASP A 393 19.93 -23.04 -15.40
C ASP A 393 21.45 -23.05 -15.09
N ALA A 394 22.19 -22.14 -15.72
CA ALA A 394 23.61 -21.91 -15.47
C ALA A 394 23.78 -20.47 -14.96
N PRO A 395 24.20 -20.28 -13.70
CA PRO A 395 24.39 -18.94 -13.16
C PRO A 395 25.52 -18.20 -13.88
N SER A 396 25.36 -16.90 -14.11
CA SER A 396 26.40 -16.06 -14.72
C SER A 396 27.60 -15.84 -13.81
N VAL A 397 27.38 -15.96 -12.50
CA VAL A 397 28.38 -15.72 -11.45
C VAL A 397 28.54 -16.99 -10.60
N ASP A 398 29.77 -17.50 -10.53
CA ASP A 398 30.12 -18.59 -9.62
C ASP A 398 30.29 -18.05 -8.19
N LEU A 399 29.41 -18.44 -7.27
CA LEU A 399 29.43 -18.00 -5.87
C LEU A 399 29.78 -19.18 -4.95
N PRO A 400 30.66 -18.98 -3.94
CA PRO A 400 30.99 -20.05 -3.02
C PRO A 400 29.77 -20.42 -2.17
N ARG A 401 29.81 -21.61 -1.59
CA ARG A 401 28.81 -22.01 -0.59
C ARG A 401 28.90 -21.10 0.63
N TRP A 402 27.76 -20.89 1.27
CA TRP A 402 27.69 -20.07 2.48
C TRP A 402 28.24 -20.85 3.67
N PRO A 403 29.31 -20.38 4.33
CA PRO A 403 29.97 -21.16 5.36
C PRO A 403 29.12 -21.25 6.63
N LEU A 404 29.22 -22.39 7.32
CA LEU A 404 28.61 -22.57 8.63
C LEU A 404 29.64 -22.28 9.72
N VAL A 405 29.30 -21.35 10.61
CA VAL A 405 30.15 -20.95 11.73
C VAL A 405 29.48 -21.26 13.05
N GLU A 406 30.30 -21.58 14.04
CA GLU A 406 29.84 -21.78 15.40
C GLU A 406 29.76 -20.44 16.15
N LYS A 407 28.57 -20.08 16.62
CA LYS A 407 28.33 -18.85 17.40
C LYS A 407 27.58 -19.17 18.70
N LEU A 408 27.80 -18.36 19.73
CA LEU A 408 27.01 -18.43 20.96
C LEU A 408 25.66 -17.72 20.77
N ASN A 409 24.57 -18.37 21.12
CA ASN A 409 23.25 -17.72 21.12
C ASN A 409 23.11 -16.77 22.33
N LYS A 410 22.00 -16.01 22.40
CA LYS A 410 21.69 -15.07 23.52
C LYS A 410 21.67 -15.71 24.92
N LYS A 411 21.68 -17.05 25.01
CA LYS A 411 21.69 -17.83 26.25
C LYS A 411 23.06 -18.50 26.52
N GLY A 412 24.10 -18.16 25.76
CA GLY A 412 25.44 -18.74 25.91
C GLY A 412 25.58 -20.17 25.40
N ILE A 413 24.65 -20.65 24.56
CA ILE A 413 24.70 -22.01 23.99
C ILE A 413 25.33 -21.95 22.60
N ARG A 414 26.30 -22.83 22.35
CA ARG A 414 26.95 -23.02 21.04
C ARG A 414 25.92 -23.50 20.01
N VAL A 415 25.82 -22.79 18.89
CA VAL A 415 24.93 -23.12 17.78
C VAL A 415 25.68 -22.94 16.46
N ILE A 416 25.54 -23.91 15.57
CA ILE A 416 26.05 -23.82 14.20
C ILE A 416 25.03 -23.05 13.38
N ARG A 417 25.45 -21.97 12.72
CA ARG A 417 24.60 -21.13 11.88
C ARG A 417 25.40 -20.59 10.70
N PRO A 418 24.74 -20.16 9.61
CA PRO A 418 25.41 -19.46 8.53
C PRO A 418 26.23 -18.27 9.06
N ALA A 419 27.40 -18.04 8.46
CA ALA A 419 28.19 -16.84 8.69
C ALA A 419 27.35 -15.58 8.43
N ASP A 420 27.75 -14.45 9.02
CA ASP A 420 27.07 -13.21 8.70
C ASP A 420 27.36 -12.77 7.26
N GLU A 421 26.47 -11.91 6.72
CA GLU A 421 26.53 -11.44 5.33
C GLU A 421 27.91 -10.83 5.00
N GLY A 422 28.49 -10.06 5.93
CA GLY A 422 29.79 -9.42 5.72
C GLY A 422 30.96 -10.40 5.66
N ASP A 423 30.97 -11.46 6.46
CA ASP A 423 31.99 -12.51 6.39
C ASP A 423 31.87 -13.32 5.09
N TYR A 424 30.65 -13.63 4.66
CA TYR A 424 30.41 -14.28 3.37
C TYR A 424 30.87 -13.40 2.20
N ASN A 425 30.56 -12.10 2.21
CA ASN A 425 30.97 -11.16 1.16
C ASN A 425 32.50 -11.12 0.98
N LYS A 426 33.25 -11.13 2.09
CA LYS A 426 34.73 -11.20 2.03
C LYS A 426 35.21 -12.51 1.42
N LEU A 427 34.65 -13.65 1.84
CA LEU A 427 34.98 -14.96 1.30
C LEU A 427 34.69 -15.03 -0.20
N ALA A 428 33.54 -14.51 -0.63
CA ALA A 428 33.09 -14.53 -2.02
C ALA A 428 33.97 -13.70 -2.97
N ALA A 429 34.68 -12.69 -2.46
CA ALA A 429 35.67 -11.91 -3.21
C ALA A 429 37.10 -12.42 -3.04
N GLN A 430 37.36 -13.30 -2.06
CA GLN A 430 38.70 -13.75 -1.72
C GLN A 430 39.32 -14.56 -2.87
N ASP A 431 40.60 -14.30 -3.15
CA ASP A 431 41.42 -15.01 -4.15
C ASP A 431 40.83 -15.04 -5.58
N ARG A 432 39.90 -14.11 -5.87
CA ARG A 432 39.25 -13.96 -7.17
C ARG A 432 39.69 -12.67 -7.84
N ARG A 433 40.40 -12.80 -8.95
CA ARG A 433 40.93 -11.66 -9.71
C ARG A 433 39.80 -10.76 -10.20
N GLY A 434 39.94 -9.45 -9.99
CA GLY A 434 38.99 -8.44 -10.51
C GLY A 434 37.71 -8.27 -9.68
N TRP A 435 37.47 -9.13 -8.70
CA TRP A 435 36.36 -9.01 -7.77
C TRP A 435 36.68 -8.00 -6.66
N VAL A 436 35.65 -7.27 -6.24
CA VAL A 436 35.78 -6.22 -5.21
C VAL A 436 34.67 -6.38 -4.18
N CYS A 437 35.05 -6.48 -2.91
CA CYS A 437 34.10 -6.48 -1.79
C CYS A 437 33.79 -5.03 -1.39
N LEU A 438 32.53 -4.65 -1.58
CA LEU A 438 31.99 -3.31 -1.33
C LEU A 438 30.95 -3.29 -0.19
N ASP A 439 30.85 -4.37 0.59
CA ASP A 439 30.05 -4.45 1.83
C ASP A 439 30.29 -3.23 2.72
N LYS A 440 29.22 -2.49 3.00
CA LYS A 440 29.19 -1.26 3.81
C LYS A 440 30.05 -0.11 3.25
N LYS A 441 30.45 -0.17 1.99
CA LYS A 441 31.18 0.90 1.29
C LYS A 441 30.20 1.85 0.62
N ASN A 442 29.52 2.62 1.46
CA ASN A 442 28.42 3.46 1.01
C ASN A 442 28.91 4.68 0.23
N VAL A 443 28.10 5.10 -0.73
CA VAL A 443 28.23 6.39 -1.42
C VAL A 443 27.26 7.40 -0.85
N HIS A 444 27.55 8.68 -1.01
CA HIS A 444 26.67 9.74 -0.53
C HIS A 444 25.34 9.74 -1.29
N ASN A 445 24.21 9.87 -0.57
CA ASN A 445 22.91 10.05 -1.20
C ASN A 445 22.66 11.56 -1.47
N PRO A 446 22.70 12.02 -2.72
CA PRO A 446 22.52 13.43 -3.05
C PRO A 446 21.10 13.95 -2.71
N PHE A 447 20.13 13.05 -2.53
CA PHE A 447 18.74 13.39 -2.24
C PHE A 447 18.43 13.42 -0.73
N ARG A 448 19.31 12.86 0.13
CA ARG A 448 19.22 12.96 1.60
C ARG A 448 20.61 13.01 2.21
N ALA A 449 21.01 14.21 2.65
CA ALA A 449 22.35 14.46 3.19
C ALA A 449 22.75 13.58 4.40
N SER A 450 21.79 13.09 5.19
CA SER A 450 22.01 12.21 6.33
C SER A 450 22.04 10.72 5.99
N ASN A 451 21.80 10.35 4.72
CA ASN A 451 21.69 8.96 4.31
C ASN A 451 22.82 8.60 3.34
N SER A 452 23.36 7.40 3.49
CA SER A 452 24.37 6.84 2.60
C SER A 452 23.81 5.57 1.98
N VAL A 453 24.13 5.31 0.71
CA VAL A 453 23.58 4.17 -0.03
C VAL A 453 24.69 3.19 -0.34
N GLU A 454 24.45 1.94 0.02
CA GLU A 454 25.28 0.82 -0.42
C GLU A 454 24.84 0.38 -1.81
N ILE A 455 25.71 0.58 -2.81
CA ILE A 455 25.39 0.33 -4.23
C ILE A 455 25.25 -1.18 -4.49
N CYS A 456 26.22 -1.97 -4.05
CA CYS A 456 26.25 -3.42 -4.14
C CYS A 456 27.19 -3.99 -3.07
N ASP A 457 27.03 -5.27 -2.76
CA ASP A 457 27.90 -6.00 -1.83
C ASP A 457 29.21 -6.42 -2.51
N LEU A 458 29.12 -6.92 -3.74
CA LEU A 458 30.27 -7.34 -4.55
C LEU A 458 30.17 -6.76 -5.96
N LEU A 459 31.33 -6.46 -6.54
CA LEU A 459 31.50 -6.13 -7.95
C LEU A 459 32.39 -7.18 -8.59
N THR A 460 31.90 -7.87 -9.62
CA THR A 460 32.65 -8.91 -10.35
C THR A 460 33.65 -8.30 -11.34
N GLU A 461 34.41 -9.15 -12.04
CA GLU A 461 35.37 -8.70 -13.06
C GLU A 461 34.72 -8.04 -14.28
N ASP A 462 33.48 -8.42 -14.62
CA ASP A 462 32.71 -7.89 -15.75
C ASP A 462 31.78 -6.72 -15.36
N ASP A 463 32.03 -6.12 -14.19
CA ASP A 463 31.25 -5.02 -13.61
C ASP A 463 29.79 -5.37 -13.26
N THR A 464 29.48 -6.67 -13.05
CA THR A 464 28.19 -7.10 -12.54
C THR A 464 28.04 -6.72 -11.06
N LEU A 465 26.92 -6.07 -10.73
CA LEU A 465 26.58 -5.73 -9.35
C LEU A 465 25.95 -6.95 -8.67
N VAL A 466 26.59 -7.48 -7.64
CA VAL A 466 26.03 -8.57 -6.84
C VAL A 466 25.53 -8.02 -5.51
N LEU A 467 24.25 -8.27 -5.21
CA LEU A 467 23.64 -7.93 -3.93
C LEU A 467 23.32 -9.22 -3.17
N VAL A 468 23.82 -9.33 -1.95
CA VAL A 468 23.82 -10.55 -1.15
C VAL A 468 22.83 -10.43 0.00
N LYS A 469 22.01 -11.47 0.22
CA LYS A 469 21.08 -11.48 1.35
C LYS A 469 20.81 -12.86 1.93
N ALA A 470 20.91 -12.97 3.25
CA ALA A 470 20.35 -14.09 4.00
C ALA A 470 18.91 -13.77 4.40
N ALA A 471 17.95 -14.43 3.75
CA ALA A 471 16.53 -14.12 3.90
C ALA A 471 15.75 -15.22 4.63
N HIS A 472 14.80 -14.77 5.45
CA HIS A 472 13.88 -15.63 6.21
C HIS A 472 12.41 -15.18 6.06
N SER A 473 12.18 -14.17 5.23
CA SER A 473 10.91 -13.46 5.11
C SER A 473 10.88 -12.59 3.84
N SER A 474 9.69 -12.14 3.42
CA SER A 474 9.55 -11.26 2.26
C SER A 474 10.19 -9.89 2.45
N SER A 475 10.14 -9.34 3.66
CA SER A 475 10.57 -7.96 3.96
C SER A 475 12.06 -7.72 3.64
N PRO A 476 13.03 -8.54 4.10
CA PRO A 476 14.44 -8.43 3.73
C PRO A 476 14.69 -8.49 2.22
N LEU A 477 13.98 -9.36 1.50
CA LEU A 477 14.12 -9.49 0.04
C LEU A 477 13.52 -8.29 -0.70
N SER A 478 12.33 -7.84 -0.31
CA SER A 478 11.72 -6.64 -0.88
C SER A 478 12.59 -5.39 -0.64
N HIS A 479 13.27 -5.31 0.51
CA HIS A 479 14.27 -4.28 0.77
C HIS A 479 15.48 -4.40 -0.16
N LEU A 480 16.06 -5.61 -0.32
CA LEU A 480 17.17 -5.89 -1.24
C LEU A 480 16.84 -5.48 -2.69
N PHE A 481 15.66 -5.85 -3.18
CA PHE A 481 15.23 -5.51 -4.55
C PHE A 481 14.98 -4.00 -4.72
N SER A 482 14.50 -3.34 -3.67
CA SER A 482 14.33 -1.89 -3.67
C SER A 482 15.68 -1.17 -3.63
N GLN A 483 16.64 -1.69 -2.87
CA GLN A 483 18.02 -1.19 -2.82
C GLN A 483 18.66 -1.24 -4.21
N ALA A 484 18.63 -2.39 -4.89
CA ALA A 484 19.15 -2.51 -6.26
C ALA A 484 18.52 -1.48 -7.21
N ARG A 485 17.20 -1.28 -7.14
CA ARG A 485 16.50 -0.28 -7.96
C ARG A 485 17.05 1.12 -7.71
N VAL A 486 17.19 1.52 -6.45
CA VAL A 486 17.71 2.83 -6.05
C VAL A 486 19.18 2.98 -6.45
N SER A 487 20.01 1.96 -6.25
CA SER A 487 21.42 1.96 -6.63
C SER A 487 21.61 2.18 -8.14
N VAL A 488 20.86 1.45 -8.97
CA VAL A 488 20.91 1.64 -10.43
C VAL A 488 20.40 3.03 -10.82
N GLU A 489 19.29 3.49 -10.24
CA GLU A 489 18.74 4.83 -10.51
C GLU A 489 19.78 5.93 -10.21
N LEU A 490 20.45 5.86 -9.06
CA LEU A 490 21.52 6.80 -8.68
C LEU A 490 22.71 6.77 -9.65
N LEU A 491 23.16 5.59 -10.06
CA LEU A 491 24.27 5.45 -11.01
C LEU A 491 23.92 6.03 -12.38
N PHE A 492 22.68 5.88 -12.85
CA PHE A 492 22.24 6.48 -14.11
C PHE A 492 22.11 8.01 -14.00
N GLU A 493 21.53 8.52 -12.92
CA GLU A 493 21.11 9.92 -12.83
C GLU A 493 22.18 10.87 -12.28
N ASN A 494 23.16 10.39 -11.51
CA ASN A 494 24.09 11.27 -10.80
C ASN A 494 25.58 10.96 -11.07
N ALA A 495 26.25 11.92 -11.73
CA ALA A 495 27.68 11.83 -12.05
C ALA A 495 28.58 11.81 -10.80
N ALA A 496 28.23 12.52 -9.73
CA ALA A 496 29.02 12.53 -8.50
C ALA A 496 28.96 11.17 -7.79
N VAL A 497 27.79 10.53 -7.79
CA VAL A 497 27.64 9.16 -7.27
C VAL A 497 28.47 8.18 -8.08
N ARG A 498 28.47 8.27 -9.42
CA ARG A 498 29.32 7.42 -10.26
C ARG A 498 30.81 7.61 -9.97
N ALA A 499 31.28 8.85 -9.86
CA ALA A 499 32.67 9.15 -9.54
C ALA A 499 33.05 8.66 -8.13
N GLU A 500 32.15 8.77 -7.16
CA GLU A 500 32.35 8.23 -5.81
C GLU A 500 32.38 6.71 -5.78
N PHE A 501 31.48 6.06 -6.52
CA PHE A 501 31.47 4.62 -6.67
C PHE A 501 32.75 4.12 -7.36
N ALA A 502 33.17 4.75 -8.46
CA ALA A 502 34.42 4.42 -9.16
C ALA A 502 35.65 4.57 -8.26
N ARG A 503 35.69 5.62 -7.43
CA ARG A 503 36.74 5.79 -6.42
C ARG A 503 36.69 4.72 -5.34
N SER A 504 35.48 4.36 -4.86
CA SER A 504 35.30 3.31 -3.88
C SER A 504 35.81 1.97 -4.42
N VAL A 505 35.50 1.64 -5.68
CA VAL A 505 36.05 0.47 -6.37
C VAL A 505 37.57 0.52 -6.36
N HIS A 506 38.17 1.60 -6.86
CA HIS A 506 39.63 1.75 -6.94
C HIS A 506 40.35 1.62 -5.59
N VAL A 507 39.77 2.18 -4.51
CA VAL A 507 40.36 2.13 -3.16
C VAL A 507 40.28 0.74 -2.53
N ASN A 508 39.23 -0.03 -2.85
CA ASN A 508 38.99 -1.35 -2.24
C ASN A 508 39.41 -2.51 -3.17
N SER A 509 40.04 -2.24 -4.31
CA SER A 509 40.47 -3.24 -5.30
C SER A 509 41.99 -3.28 -5.48
N ASP A 510 42.48 -4.27 -6.24
CA ASP A 510 43.86 -4.28 -6.73
C ASP A 510 44.17 -3.03 -7.58
N PRO A 511 45.43 -2.55 -7.63
CA PRO A 511 45.80 -1.34 -8.39
C PRO A 511 45.46 -1.37 -9.89
N ALA A 512 45.31 -2.57 -10.46
CA ALA A 512 44.97 -2.77 -11.87
C ALA A 512 43.45 -2.72 -12.14
N ARG A 513 42.61 -2.70 -11.09
CA ARG A 513 41.15 -2.69 -11.21
C ARG A 513 40.63 -1.25 -11.11
N SER A 514 39.85 -0.87 -12.10
CA SER A 514 39.09 0.39 -12.12
C SER A 514 37.82 0.22 -12.95
N ILE A 515 36.87 1.12 -12.74
CA ILE A 515 35.68 1.31 -13.57
C ILE A 515 35.67 2.75 -14.08
N PRO A 516 35.04 3.03 -15.24
CA PRO A 516 34.99 4.39 -15.76
C PRO A 516 34.13 5.31 -14.89
N GLU A 517 34.41 6.61 -14.88
CA GLU A 517 33.65 7.60 -14.07
C GLU A 517 32.21 7.81 -14.58
N ASP A 518 31.91 7.40 -15.80
CA ASP A 518 30.56 7.36 -16.38
C ASP A 518 29.92 5.96 -16.33
N PHE A 519 30.44 5.09 -15.46
CA PHE A 519 29.93 3.73 -15.28
C PHE A 519 28.41 3.66 -15.08
N THR A 520 27.79 2.80 -15.89
CA THR A 520 26.40 2.38 -15.73
C THR A 520 26.33 0.85 -15.72
N PRO A 521 25.63 0.26 -14.75
CA PRO A 521 25.58 -1.19 -14.64
C PRO A 521 24.76 -1.78 -15.78
N ARG A 522 25.19 -2.94 -16.30
CA ARG A 522 24.46 -3.70 -17.32
C ARG A 522 23.79 -4.93 -16.75
N HIS A 523 24.29 -5.44 -15.64
CA HIS A 523 23.83 -6.67 -15.02
C HIS A 523 23.79 -6.55 -13.50
N VAL A 524 22.73 -7.09 -12.91
CA VAL A 524 22.52 -7.16 -11.45
C VAL A 524 22.18 -8.59 -11.07
N VAL A 525 22.90 -9.12 -10.10
CA VAL A 525 22.70 -10.47 -9.55
C VAL A 525 22.25 -10.37 -8.10
N PHE A 526 21.15 -11.03 -7.76
CA PHE A 526 20.73 -11.23 -6.38
C PHE A 526 21.20 -12.59 -5.88
N ALA A 527 22.15 -12.59 -4.96
CA ALA A 527 22.68 -13.78 -4.32
C ALA A 527 21.96 -14.02 -2.99
N ILE A 528 21.07 -15.01 -2.94
CA ILE A 528 20.14 -15.18 -1.82
C ILE A 528 20.36 -16.55 -1.15
N LEU A 529 20.58 -16.52 0.16
CA LEU A 529 20.50 -17.70 1.03
C LEU A 529 19.13 -17.74 1.69
N LEU A 530 18.37 -18.82 1.49
CA LEU A 530 17.17 -19.09 2.27
C LEU A 530 17.52 -19.75 3.60
N LYS A 531 16.82 -19.34 4.66
CA LYS A 531 16.92 -19.98 5.97
C LYS A 531 16.55 -21.47 5.87
N ASP A 532 17.20 -22.28 6.71
CA ASP A 532 17.06 -23.74 6.78
C ASP A 532 17.69 -24.53 5.61
N GLY A 533 18.45 -23.87 4.73
CA GLY A 533 19.18 -24.52 3.63
C GLY A 533 18.26 -24.97 2.48
N ALA A 534 17.04 -24.46 2.43
CA ALA A 534 16.11 -24.71 1.33
C ALA A 534 16.69 -24.19 0.02
N LYS A 535 16.52 -24.95 -1.07
CA LYS A 535 16.92 -24.51 -2.40
C LYS A 535 16.02 -23.37 -2.86
N LEU A 536 16.62 -22.24 -3.24
CA LEU A 536 15.89 -21.14 -3.83
C LEU A 536 15.46 -21.49 -5.27
N THR A 537 14.16 -21.46 -5.51
CA THR A 537 13.52 -21.62 -6.81
C THR A 537 12.43 -20.55 -6.97
N PRO A 538 11.89 -20.34 -8.19
CA PRO A 538 10.72 -19.50 -8.38
C PRO A 538 9.55 -19.87 -7.45
N ASP A 539 9.35 -21.16 -7.18
CA ASP A 539 8.28 -21.68 -6.32
C ASP A 539 8.57 -21.51 -4.81
N SER A 540 9.85 -21.44 -4.42
CA SER A 540 10.24 -21.29 -3.02
C SER A 540 10.36 -19.82 -2.59
N LEU A 541 10.28 -18.87 -3.52
CA LEU A 541 10.25 -17.44 -3.22
C LEU A 541 8.98 -17.08 -2.46
N PHE A 542 9.10 -16.20 -1.47
CA PHE A 542 7.94 -15.68 -0.78
C PHE A 542 7.04 -14.89 -1.76
N PRO A 543 5.70 -14.98 -1.67
CA PRO A 543 4.81 -14.36 -2.65
C PRO A 543 5.04 -12.86 -2.87
N PHE A 544 5.23 -12.07 -1.81
CA PHE A 544 5.53 -10.64 -1.94
C PHE A 544 6.89 -10.37 -2.56
N SER A 545 7.88 -11.23 -2.28
CA SER A 545 9.21 -11.14 -2.90
C SER A 545 9.15 -11.42 -4.39
N ALA A 546 8.39 -12.42 -4.83
CA ALA A 546 8.18 -12.70 -6.25
C ALA A 546 7.56 -11.51 -6.99
N ILE A 547 6.52 -10.89 -6.41
CA ILE A 547 5.90 -9.67 -6.98
C ILE A 547 6.90 -8.52 -7.04
N THR A 548 7.60 -8.25 -5.93
CA THR A 548 8.57 -7.14 -5.85
C THR A 548 9.75 -7.35 -6.82
N LEU A 549 10.23 -8.59 -6.96
CA LEU A 549 11.29 -8.96 -7.88
C LEU A 549 10.88 -8.73 -9.34
N ALA A 550 9.69 -9.17 -9.74
CA ALA A 550 9.17 -8.93 -11.08
C ALA A 550 9.09 -7.43 -11.41
N GLN A 551 8.67 -6.61 -10.45
CA GLN A 551 8.65 -5.14 -10.60
C GLN A 551 10.05 -4.56 -10.76
N THR A 552 10.98 -4.94 -9.89
CA THR A 552 12.37 -4.47 -9.95
C THR A 552 13.01 -4.87 -11.28
N ALA A 553 12.86 -6.13 -11.70
CA ALA A 553 13.40 -6.61 -12.97
C ALA A 553 12.88 -5.81 -14.16
N LYS A 554 11.57 -5.53 -14.22
CA LYS A 554 10.98 -4.70 -15.28
C LYS A 554 11.51 -3.26 -15.27
N ALA A 555 11.62 -2.65 -14.08
CA ALA A 555 12.11 -1.29 -13.94
C ALA A 555 13.59 -1.14 -14.33
N LEU A 556 14.41 -2.16 -14.06
CA LEU A 556 15.81 -2.23 -14.43
C LEU A 556 15.99 -2.53 -15.92
N ALA A 557 15.18 -3.43 -16.49
CA ALA A 557 15.17 -3.73 -17.93
C ALA A 557 14.85 -2.49 -18.79
N ALA A 558 13.97 -1.60 -18.31
CA ALA A 558 13.68 -0.32 -18.98
C ALA A 558 14.90 0.61 -19.09
N ARG A 559 15.93 0.39 -18.27
CA ARG A 559 17.24 1.10 -18.31
C ARG A 559 18.34 0.27 -18.99
N GLY A 560 17.99 -0.86 -19.61
CA GLY A 560 18.95 -1.76 -20.26
C GLY A 560 19.75 -2.63 -19.29
N VAL A 561 19.29 -2.79 -18.05
CA VAL A 561 19.95 -3.60 -17.02
C VAL A 561 19.24 -4.94 -16.88
N THR A 562 19.97 -6.03 -17.08
CA THR A 562 19.45 -7.40 -16.89
C THR A 562 19.57 -7.83 -15.43
N VAL A 563 18.63 -8.65 -14.98
CA VAL A 563 18.55 -9.13 -13.60
C VAL A 563 18.62 -10.65 -13.58
N GLU A 564 19.40 -11.19 -12.65
CA GLU A 564 19.52 -12.61 -12.36
C GLU A 564 19.37 -12.86 -10.86
N VAL A 565 18.81 -14.02 -10.49
CA VAL A 565 18.72 -14.49 -9.11
C VAL A 565 19.45 -15.82 -8.95
N ILE A 566 20.38 -15.86 -8.00
CA ILE A 566 21.17 -17.05 -7.68
C ILE A 566 20.86 -17.48 -6.24
N GLY A 567 20.40 -18.71 -6.09
CA GLY A 567 20.28 -19.37 -4.78
C GLY A 567 21.63 -19.85 -4.28
N VAL A 568 22.13 -19.27 -3.19
CA VAL A 568 23.37 -19.71 -2.56
C VAL A 568 23.08 -20.82 -1.57
N GLU A 569 23.70 -21.98 -1.75
CA GLU A 569 23.60 -23.10 -0.81
C GLU A 569 24.50 -22.88 0.41
N SER A 570 24.04 -23.27 1.61
CA SER A 570 24.94 -23.38 2.76
C SER A 570 25.79 -24.64 2.70
N GLU A 571 26.96 -24.61 3.32
CA GLU A 571 27.74 -25.83 3.57
C GLU A 571 26.92 -26.86 4.37
N SER A 572 27.24 -28.14 4.18
CA SER A 572 26.66 -29.20 5.02
C SER A 572 27.40 -29.26 6.36
N ALA A 573 26.68 -29.52 7.45
CA ALA A 573 27.28 -29.64 8.79
C ALA A 573 28.36 -30.74 8.88
N GLN A 574 28.39 -31.70 7.95
CA GLN A 574 29.43 -32.73 7.84
C GLN A 574 30.70 -32.25 7.14
N SER A 575 30.63 -31.22 6.29
CA SER A 575 31.78 -30.60 5.61
C SER A 575 32.54 -29.67 6.55
N ALA A 576 31.83 -28.84 7.33
CA ALA A 576 32.42 -27.88 8.26
C ALA A 576 33.30 -28.53 9.34
N MET A 577 32.96 -29.75 9.79
CA MET A 577 33.77 -30.51 10.75
C MET A 577 35.07 -31.10 10.16
N ARG A 578 35.21 -31.19 8.83
CA ARG A 578 36.43 -31.69 8.18
C ARG A 578 37.45 -30.59 7.96
N ASP A 579 37.01 -29.36 7.67
CA ASP A 579 37.91 -28.23 7.40
C ASP A 579 38.47 -27.58 8.67
N GLU A 580 37.83 -27.73 9.84
CA GLU A 580 38.42 -27.36 11.15
C GLU A 580 39.45 -28.39 11.67
N ALA A 581 39.51 -29.59 11.09
CA ALA A 581 40.41 -30.67 11.50
C ALA A 581 41.66 -30.82 10.60
N ALA A 582 41.75 -30.00 9.54
CA ALA A 582 42.90 -29.89 8.63
C ALA A 582 43.63 -28.56 8.88
#